data_AF-D0GMS2-F1
#
_entry.id   AF-D0GMS2-F1
#
_cell.length_a   1.000
_cell.length_b   1.000
_cell.length_c   1.000
_cell.angle_alpha   90.00
_cell.angle_beta   90.00
_cell.angle_gamma   90.00
#
_symmetry.space_group_name_H-M   'P 1'
#
loop_
_entity.id
_entity.type
_entity.pdbx_description
1 polymer ?
#
loop_
_entity_poly.entity_id
_entity_poly.type
_entity_poly.pdbx_seq_one_letter_code
_entity_poly.pdbx_strand_id
1 'polypeptide(L)'
;MAKMINPNTINDMTLMNAKVQIRMNELLQKIGRGKRKVKVTLSKSTRSYLNKLTEEMKKQMKDYEKQRPNLFQFFNYLEKETAVTKANKKEKTKEITLSYEELDFLKFQIKETVKGIDNTRSKLKWYNFLKKGLYKTLRKQNEVTLEELGKTSVSR
;
A
#
# COMPACT_ATOMS: atom_id res chain seq x y z
N MET A 1 20.26 4.85 27.58
CA MET A 1 19.43 4.22 28.61
C MET A 1 18.36 3.39 27.91
N ALA A 2 18.44 2.07 27.96
CA ALA A 2 17.38 1.21 27.44
C ALA A 2 16.16 1.36 28.36
N LYS A 3 15.06 1.93 27.85
CA LYS A 3 13.77 1.89 28.56
C LYS A 3 13.42 0.41 28.74
N MET A 4 13.54 -0.10 29.97
CA MET A 4 12.99 -1.40 30.33
C MET A 4 11.47 -1.30 30.17
N ILE A 5 10.95 -1.86 29.07
CA ILE A 5 9.51 -1.93 28.81
C ILE A 5 8.96 -3.03 29.71
N ASN A 6 8.05 -2.67 30.61
CA ASN A 6 7.42 -3.61 31.54
C ASN A 6 6.56 -4.63 30.76
N PRO A 7 6.93 -5.93 30.73
CA PRO A 7 6.25 -6.94 29.92
C PRO A 7 4.80 -7.20 30.35
N ASN A 8 4.41 -6.82 31.56
CA ASN A 8 3.06 -7.03 32.09
C ASN A 8 2.07 -5.89 31.76
N THR A 9 2.51 -4.86 31.02
CA THR A 9 1.67 -3.72 30.59
C THR A 9 1.50 -3.64 29.08
N ILE A 10 2.05 -4.62 28.34
CA ILE A 10 1.92 -4.67 26.89
C ILE A 10 0.52 -5.19 26.56
N ASN A 11 -0.39 -4.26 26.27
CA ASN A 11 -1.67 -4.58 25.68
C ASN A 11 -1.44 -5.29 24.32
N ASP A 12 -2.13 -6.40 24.05
CA ASP A 12 -1.99 -7.15 22.79
C ASP A 12 -2.06 -6.27 21.53
N MET A 13 -2.83 -5.19 21.60
CA MET A 13 -2.93 -4.19 20.54
C MET A 13 -1.63 -3.38 20.32
N THR A 14 -0.89 -3.03 21.38
CA THR A 14 0.39 -2.32 21.24
C THR A 14 1.47 -3.25 20.68
N LEU A 15 1.47 -4.53 21.09
CA LEU A 15 2.34 -5.55 20.51
C LEU A 15 2.02 -5.79 19.03
N MET A 16 0.74 -5.87 18.66
CA MET A 16 0.30 -6.06 17.28
C MET A 16 0.69 -4.87 16.40
N ASN A 17 0.48 -3.64 16.87
CA ASN A 17 0.89 -2.44 16.14
C ASN A 17 2.40 -2.35 15.99
N ALA A 18 3.17 -2.72 17.02
CA ALA A 18 4.63 -2.79 16.94
C ALA A 18 5.10 -3.82 15.91
N LYS A 19 4.49 -5.02 15.87
CA LYS A 19 4.78 -6.04 14.85
C LYS A 19 4.51 -5.55 13.43
N VAL A 20 3.41 -4.82 13.22
CA VAL A 20 3.08 -4.20 11.93
C VAL A 20 4.15 -3.17 11.53
N GLN A 21 4.58 -2.31 12.46
CA GLN A 21 5.63 -1.32 12.20
C GLN A 21 7.00 -1.96 11.90
N ILE A 22 7.36 -3.04 12.60
CA ILE A 22 8.59 -3.80 12.34
C ILE A 22 8.56 -4.39 10.93
N ARG A 23 7.48 -5.10 10.58
CA ARG A 23 7.33 -5.70 9.26
C ARG A 23 7.32 -4.66 8.14
N MET A 24 6.69 -3.51 8.38
CA MET A 24 6.73 -2.38 7.45
C MET A 24 8.17 -1.89 7.25
N ASN A 25 8.92 -1.72 8.33
CA ASN A 25 10.32 -1.30 8.24
C ASN A 25 11.19 -2.30 7.49
N GLU A 26 11.00 -3.61 7.71
CA GLU A 26 11.71 -4.66 6.98
C GLU A 26 11.43 -4.62 5.48
N LEU A 27 10.15 -4.50 5.09
CA LEU A 27 9.75 -4.38 3.69
C LEU A 27 10.36 -3.13 3.06
N LEU A 28 10.29 -2.00 3.75
CA LEU A 28 10.85 -0.74 3.26
C LEU A 28 12.38 -0.79 3.08
N GLN A 29 13.11 -1.60 3.86
CA GLN A 29 14.56 -1.80 3.66
C GLN A 29 14.88 -2.66 2.44
N LYS A 30 13.95 -3.52 2.00
CA LYS A 30 14.15 -4.44 0.88
C LYS A 30 13.73 -3.85 -0.47
N ILE A 31 12.95 -2.76 -0.47
CA ILE A 31 12.52 -2.07 -1.69
C ILE A 31 13.72 -1.58 -2.51
N GLY A 32 13.63 -1.78 -3.83
CA GLY A 32 14.64 -1.37 -4.81
C GLY A 32 15.88 -2.27 -4.88
N ARG A 33 15.95 -3.35 -4.10
CA ARG A 33 17.05 -4.33 -4.15
C ARG A 33 16.77 -5.49 -5.12
N GLY A 34 15.51 -5.83 -5.34
CA GLY A 34 15.08 -6.91 -6.23
C GLY A 34 14.95 -6.51 -7.70
N LYS A 35 15.17 -7.47 -8.62
CA LYS A 35 14.89 -7.26 -10.05
C LYS A 35 13.37 -7.32 -10.29
N ARG A 36 12.84 -6.39 -11.09
CA ARG A 36 11.42 -6.38 -11.49
C ARG A 36 11.16 -7.46 -12.53
N LYS A 37 10.55 -8.56 -12.09
CA LYS A 37 10.25 -9.74 -12.93
C LYS A 37 8.80 -10.19 -12.84
N VAL A 38 8.07 -9.71 -11.83
CA VAL A 38 6.68 -10.07 -11.59
C VAL A 38 5.80 -9.11 -12.37
N LYS A 39 5.11 -9.63 -13.36
CA LYS A 39 4.16 -8.87 -14.17
C LYS A 39 2.81 -8.83 -13.48
N VAL A 40 2.20 -7.65 -13.44
CA VAL A 40 0.88 -7.41 -12.85
C VAL A 40 0.04 -6.61 -13.83
N THR A 41 -1.14 -7.13 -14.15
CA THR A 41 -2.11 -6.44 -15.00
C THR A 41 -3.06 -5.63 -14.13
N LEU A 42 -3.01 -4.31 -14.27
CA LEU A 42 -3.81 -3.38 -13.49
C LEU A 42 -4.90 -2.73 -14.34
N SER A 43 -6.12 -2.65 -13.81
CA SER A 43 -7.19 -1.87 -14.41
C SER A 43 -6.93 -0.37 -14.25
N LYS A 44 -7.59 0.44 -15.08
CA LYS A 44 -7.51 1.91 -14.99
C LYS A 44 -7.91 2.45 -13.61
N SER A 45 -8.92 1.86 -12.96
CA SER A 45 -9.35 2.25 -11.61
C SER A 45 -8.25 1.99 -10.60
N THR A 46 -7.61 0.82 -10.67
CA THR A 46 -6.53 0.43 -9.76
C THR A 46 -5.28 1.27 -9.98
N ARG A 47 -4.92 1.55 -11.24
CA ARG A 47 -3.84 2.48 -11.57
C ARG A 47 -4.07 3.87 -10.97
N SER A 48 -5.26 4.44 -11.18
CA SER A 48 -5.62 5.75 -10.61
C SER A 48 -5.56 5.74 -9.07
N TYR A 49 -6.02 4.66 -8.44
CA TYR A 49 -5.94 4.50 -7.00
C TYR A 49 -4.51 4.40 -6.49
N LEU A 50 -3.68 3.53 -7.09
CA LEU A 50 -2.27 3.37 -6.74
C LEU A 50 -1.47 4.65 -6.95
N ASN A 51 -1.75 5.42 -8.01
CA ASN A 51 -1.10 6.70 -8.23
C ASN A 51 -1.38 7.67 -7.06
N LYS A 52 -2.66 7.83 -6.68
CA LYS A 52 -3.04 8.68 -5.53
C LYS A 52 -2.47 8.17 -4.21
N LEU A 53 -2.49 6.86 -4.00
CA LEU A 53 -1.89 6.23 -2.82
C LEU A 53 -0.40 6.55 -2.75
N THR A 54 0.31 6.43 -3.86
CA THR A 54 1.75 6.68 -3.96
C THR A 54 2.08 8.16 -3.70
N GLU A 55 1.30 9.08 -4.26
CA GLU A 55 1.45 10.52 -4.00
C GLU A 55 1.31 10.84 -2.50
N GLU A 56 0.30 10.28 -1.83
CA GLU A 56 0.09 10.48 -0.39
C GLU A 56 1.20 9.83 0.45
N MET A 57 1.65 8.62 0.10
CA MET A 57 2.76 7.95 0.78
C MET A 57 4.07 8.73 0.62
N LYS A 58 4.33 9.27 -0.57
CA LYS A 58 5.51 10.09 -0.86
C LYS A 58 5.50 11.38 -0.06
N LYS A 59 4.33 12.03 0.10
CA LYS A 59 4.16 13.19 0.98
C LYS A 59 4.46 12.85 2.44
N GLN A 60 3.88 11.75 2.95
CA GLN A 60 4.09 11.32 4.34
C GLN A 60 5.54 10.92 4.62
N MET A 61 6.26 10.42 3.61
CA MET A 61 7.62 9.93 3.75
C MET A 61 8.70 10.96 3.41
N LYS A 62 8.32 12.20 3.02
CA LYS A 62 9.23 13.21 2.44
C LYS A 62 10.47 13.46 3.29
N ASP A 63 10.33 13.49 4.60
CA ASP A 63 11.45 13.72 5.53
C ASP A 63 12.48 12.58 5.52
N TYR A 64 12.09 11.39 5.05
CA TYR A 64 12.94 10.20 4.94
C TYR A 64 13.56 10.03 3.55
N GLU A 65 13.36 10.97 2.61
CA GLU A 65 13.84 10.88 1.23
C GLU A 65 15.35 10.62 1.16
N LYS A 66 16.13 11.37 1.94
CA LYS A 66 17.59 11.21 2.02
C LYS A 66 18.02 9.87 2.63
N GLN A 67 17.21 9.33 3.55
CA GLN A 67 17.51 8.08 4.24
C GLN A 67 17.10 6.85 3.43
N ARG A 68 16.12 6.99 2.52
CA ARG A 68 15.53 5.89 1.77
C ARG A 68 15.37 6.24 0.27
N PRO A 69 16.46 6.53 -0.44
CA PRO A 69 16.39 6.90 -1.86
C PRO A 69 15.75 5.82 -2.74
N ASN A 70 15.99 4.55 -2.44
CA ASN A 70 15.42 3.41 -3.19
C ASN A 70 13.88 3.36 -3.11
N LEU A 71 13.31 3.78 -1.98
CA LEU A 71 11.86 3.86 -1.80
C LEU A 71 11.27 4.95 -2.70
N PHE A 72 11.92 6.12 -2.75
CA PHE A 72 11.48 7.23 -3.58
C PHE A 72 11.65 6.94 -5.06
N GLN A 73 12.72 6.23 -5.45
CA GLN A 73 12.86 5.70 -6.81
C GLN A 73 11.72 4.73 -7.17
N PHE A 74 11.32 3.86 -6.25
CA PHE A 74 10.16 3.00 -6.45
C PHE A 74 8.86 3.79 -6.57
N PHE A 75 8.61 4.78 -5.70
CA PHE A 75 7.43 5.64 -5.81
C PHE A 75 7.39 6.41 -7.15
N ASN A 76 8.51 6.98 -7.57
CA ASN A 76 8.62 7.64 -8.88
C ASN A 76 8.34 6.68 -10.05
N TYR A 77 8.81 5.44 -9.95
CA TYR A 77 8.51 4.40 -10.94
C TYR A 77 7.01 4.08 -10.96
N LEU A 78 6.43 3.84 -9.79
CA LEU A 78 5.02 3.47 -9.65
C LEU A 78 4.09 4.60 -10.13
N GLU A 79 4.39 5.86 -9.80
CA GLU A 79 3.68 7.05 -10.33
C GLU A 79 3.73 7.07 -11.86
N LYS A 80 4.90 6.92 -12.46
CA LYS A 80 5.05 6.90 -13.93
C LYS A 80 4.26 5.77 -14.58
N GLU A 81 4.30 4.58 -13.99
CA GLU A 81 3.63 3.41 -14.57
C GLU A 81 2.11 3.43 -14.40
N THR A 82 1.64 3.99 -13.29
CA THR A 82 0.22 4.05 -12.94
C THR A 82 -0.46 5.36 -13.37
N ALA A 83 0.30 6.34 -13.87
CA ALA A 83 -0.23 7.59 -14.40
C ALA A 83 -1.28 7.36 -15.50
N VAL A 84 -2.46 7.96 -15.29
CA VAL A 84 -3.56 7.96 -16.28
C VAL A 84 -3.52 9.28 -17.04
N THR A 85 -2.75 9.32 -18.12
CA THR A 85 -2.62 10.51 -18.99
C THR A 85 -3.74 10.60 -20.02
N LYS A 86 -3.88 11.75 -20.70
CA LYS A 86 -4.86 11.92 -21.79
C LYS A 86 -4.66 10.91 -22.92
N ALA A 87 -3.42 10.52 -23.22
CA ALA A 87 -3.06 9.53 -24.23
C ALA A 87 -3.54 8.11 -23.84
N ASN A 88 -3.35 7.72 -22.58
CA ASN A 88 -3.63 6.35 -22.13
C ASN A 88 -5.02 6.22 -21.46
N LYS A 89 -5.85 7.27 -21.55
CA LYS A 89 -7.19 7.31 -20.94
C LYS A 89 -8.12 6.22 -21.50
N LYS A 90 -7.89 5.77 -22.73
CA LYS A 90 -8.66 4.70 -23.40
C LYS A 90 -8.17 3.29 -23.05
N GLU A 91 -6.96 3.15 -22.50
CA GLU A 91 -6.43 1.85 -22.07
C GLU A 91 -7.19 1.36 -20.83
N LYS A 92 -7.88 0.23 -20.95
CA LYS A 92 -8.64 -0.36 -19.85
C LYS A 92 -7.72 -1.05 -18.83
N THR A 93 -6.65 -1.67 -19.32
CA THR A 93 -5.66 -2.40 -18.53
C THR A 93 -4.25 -2.03 -18.96
N LYS A 94 -3.28 -2.16 -18.04
CA LYS A 94 -1.86 -2.01 -18.34
C LYS A 94 -1.06 -2.98 -17.48
N GLU A 95 -0.07 -3.62 -18.10
CA GLU A 95 0.88 -4.50 -17.41
C GLU A 95 2.03 -3.65 -16.84
N ILE A 96 2.36 -3.87 -15.56
CA ILE A 96 3.53 -3.29 -14.89
C ILE A 96 4.43 -4.40 -14.37
N THR A 97 5.72 -4.12 -14.19
CA THR A 97 6.66 -5.09 -13.62
C THR A 97 7.10 -4.65 -12.23
N LEU A 98 7.07 -5.58 -11.28
CA LEU A 98 7.44 -5.35 -9.89
C LEU A 98 8.45 -6.42 -9.47
N SER A 99 9.29 -6.07 -8.50
CA SER A 99 10.03 -7.07 -7.72
C SER A 99 9.08 -7.74 -6.72
N TYR A 100 9.48 -8.90 -6.19
CA TYR A 100 8.67 -9.60 -5.19
C TYR A 100 8.49 -8.75 -3.93
N GLU A 101 9.53 -8.01 -3.55
CA GLU A 101 9.55 -7.14 -2.37
C GLU A 101 8.66 -5.91 -2.56
N GLU A 102 8.70 -5.28 -3.73
CA GLU A 102 7.80 -4.16 -4.07
C GLU A 102 6.33 -4.62 -4.10
N LEU A 103 6.06 -5.82 -4.63
CA LEU A 103 4.71 -6.39 -4.65
C LEU A 103 4.19 -6.71 -3.24
N ASP A 104 5.02 -7.34 -2.41
CA ASP A 104 4.68 -7.66 -1.03
C ASP A 104 4.44 -6.40 -0.21
N PHE A 105 5.23 -5.35 -0.44
CA PHE A 105 5.01 -4.04 0.16
C PHE A 105 3.64 -3.47 -0.20
N LEU A 106 3.28 -3.44 -1.49
CA LEU A 106 1.99 -2.93 -1.93
C LEU A 106 0.83 -3.73 -1.34
N LYS A 107 0.91 -5.07 -1.41
CA LYS A 107 -0.10 -5.96 -0.82
C LYS A 107 -0.23 -5.74 0.69
N PHE A 108 0.88 -5.57 1.39
CA PHE A 108 0.89 -5.32 2.82
C PHE A 108 0.24 -3.97 3.15
N GLN A 109 0.64 -2.90 2.48
CA GLN A 109 0.10 -1.56 2.68
C GLN A 109 -1.42 -1.52 2.45
N ILE A 110 -1.90 -2.16 1.39
CA ILE A 110 -3.33 -2.19 1.07
C ILE A 110 -4.10 -3.04 2.10
N LYS A 111 -3.55 -4.17 2.55
CA LYS A 111 -4.15 -4.98 3.62
C LYS A 111 -4.25 -4.20 4.95
N GLU A 112 -3.21 -3.47 5.34
CA GLU A 112 -3.24 -2.63 6.54
C GLU A 112 -4.23 -1.46 6.38
N THR A 113 -4.35 -0.90 5.18
CA THR A 113 -5.38 0.12 4.87
C THR A 113 -6.80 -0.44 5.03
N VAL A 114 -7.07 -1.67 4.57
CA VAL A 114 -8.37 -2.35 4.77
C VAL A 114 -8.67 -2.52 6.26
N LYS A 115 -7.70 -3.00 7.06
CA LYS A 115 -7.87 -3.12 8.52
C LYS A 115 -8.13 -1.77 9.18
N GLY A 116 -7.43 -0.72 8.76
CA GLY A 116 -7.65 0.64 9.24
C GLY A 116 -9.04 1.17 8.92
N ILE A 117 -9.55 0.89 7.71
CA ILE A 117 -10.92 1.22 7.29
C ILE A 117 -11.93 0.47 8.16
N ASP A 118 -11.75 -0.83 8.38
CA ASP A 118 -12.67 -1.65 9.18
C ASP A 118 -12.70 -1.20 10.65
N ASN A 119 -11.54 -0.87 11.24
CA ASN A 119 -11.45 -0.31 12.59
C ASN A 119 -12.06 1.10 12.71
N THR A 120 -11.91 1.93 11.68
CA THR A 120 -12.55 3.26 11.68
C THR A 120 -14.06 3.13 11.52
N ARG A 121 -14.52 2.20 10.67
CA ARG A 121 -15.93 1.94 10.42
C ARG A 121 -16.63 1.38 11.65
N SER A 122 -15.99 0.49 12.41
CA SER A 122 -16.56 -0.09 13.64
C SER A 122 -16.82 0.95 14.73
N LYS A 123 -16.00 2.02 14.76
CA LYS A 123 -16.16 3.16 15.69
C LYS A 123 -17.25 4.15 15.29
N LEU A 124 -17.84 4.03 14.09
CA LEU A 124 -18.87 4.96 13.62
C LEU A 124 -20.26 4.59 14.16
N LYS A 125 -20.90 5.57 14.79
CA LYS A 125 -22.31 5.51 15.18
C LYS A 125 -23.22 5.28 13.96
N TRP A 126 -24.38 4.65 14.18
CA TRP A 126 -25.33 4.24 13.13
C TRP A 126 -25.72 5.37 12.16
N TYR A 127 -26.01 6.55 12.70
CA TYR A 127 -26.42 7.73 11.93
C TYR A 127 -25.36 8.27 10.96
N ASN A 128 -24.10 7.81 11.03
CA ASN A 128 -23.05 8.17 10.07
C ASN A 128 -23.13 7.32 8.78
N PHE A 129 -24.34 7.10 8.26
CA PHE A 129 -24.59 6.18 7.14
C PHE A 129 -23.82 6.56 5.87
N LEU A 130 -23.71 7.87 5.55
CA LEU A 130 -22.90 8.36 4.43
C LEU A 130 -21.42 7.98 4.58
N LYS A 131 -20.84 8.22 5.77
CA LYS A 131 -19.45 7.85 6.06
C LYS A 131 -19.26 6.33 5.99
N LYS A 132 -20.19 5.54 6.53
CA LYS A 132 -20.17 4.07 6.43
C LYS A 132 -20.23 3.58 4.98
N GLY A 133 -21.04 4.24 4.13
CA GLY A 133 -21.10 3.99 2.69
C GLY A 133 -19.77 4.24 2.00
N LEU A 134 -19.14 5.40 2.28
CA LEU A 134 -17.81 5.73 1.76
C LEU A 134 -16.75 4.69 2.17
N TYR A 135 -16.69 4.32 3.45
CA TYR A 135 -15.75 3.30 3.93
C TYR A 135 -15.99 1.93 3.28
N LYS A 136 -17.24 1.55 3.01
CA LYS A 136 -17.56 0.32 2.28
C LYS A 136 -17.04 0.36 0.84
N THR A 137 -17.19 1.49 0.15
CA THR A 137 -16.65 1.67 -1.20
C THR A 137 -15.12 1.66 -1.21
N LEU A 138 -14.48 2.36 -0.26
CA LEU A 138 -13.03 2.35 -0.10
C LEU A 138 -12.50 0.94 0.17
N ARG A 139 -13.16 0.17 1.03
CA ARG A 139 -12.82 -1.23 1.29
C ARG A 139 -12.87 -2.06 0.01
N LYS A 140 -13.96 -1.97 -0.75
CA LYS A 140 -14.10 -2.66 -2.05
C LYS A 140 -13.02 -2.26 -3.04
N GLN A 141 -12.67 -0.98 -3.10
CA GLN A 141 -11.60 -0.51 -3.99
C GLN A 141 -10.23 -1.10 -3.62
N ASN A 142 -9.95 -1.25 -2.33
CA ASN A 142 -8.74 -1.91 -1.83
C ASN A 142 -8.77 -3.43 -2.10
N GLU A 143 -9.92 -4.09 -1.93
CA GLU A 143 -10.09 -5.53 -2.25
C GLU A 143 -9.82 -5.80 -3.73
N VAL A 144 -10.41 -5.01 -4.64
CA VAL A 144 -10.15 -5.11 -6.09
C VAL A 144 -8.67 -4.90 -6.42
N THR A 145 -8.04 -3.91 -5.78
CA THR A 145 -6.60 -3.67 -5.95
C THR A 145 -5.77 -4.88 -5.49
N LEU A 146 -6.12 -5.52 -4.36
CA LEU A 146 -5.44 -6.73 -3.88
C LEU A 146 -5.62 -7.91 -4.82
N GLU A 147 -6.81 -8.10 -5.37
CA GLU A 147 -7.08 -9.16 -6.34
C GLU A 147 -6.25 -8.98 -7.61
N GLU A 148 -6.17 -7.76 -8.13
CA GLU A 148 -5.35 -7.45 -9.31
C GLU A 148 -3.85 -7.62 -9.03
N LEU A 149 -3.36 -7.17 -7.86
CA LEU A 149 -1.98 -7.44 -7.42
C LEU A 149 -1.72 -8.94 -7.15
N GLY A 150 -2.77 -9.72 -6.90
CA GLY A 150 -2.70 -11.18 -6.75
C GLY A 150 -2.55 -11.91 -8.09
N LYS A 151 -3.07 -11.34 -9.18
CA LYS A 151 -2.98 -11.88 -10.54
C LYS A 151 -1.62 -11.55 -11.15
N THR A 152 -0.61 -12.30 -10.72
CA THR A 152 0.77 -12.14 -11.17
C THR A 152 1.17 -13.19 -12.20
N SER A 153 1.96 -12.81 -13.19
CA SER A 153 2.71 -13.76 -14.04
C SER A 153 4.21 -13.51 -13.90
N VAL A 154 5.02 -14.56 -13.94
CA VAL A 154 6.49 -14.44 -13.85
C VAL A 154 7.04 -14.43 -15.27
N SER A 155 7.78 -13.39 -15.64
CA SER A 155 8.57 -13.44 -16.88
C SER A 155 9.70 -14.44 -16.68
N ARG A 156 9.70 -15.52 -17.47
CA ARG A 156 10.83 -16.47 -17.54
C ARG A 156 12.12 -15.73 -17.92
#